data_AF-A0A7J6PP07-F1
#
_entry.id   AF-A0A7J6PP07-F1
#
_cell.length_a   1.000
_cell.length_b   1.000
_cell.length_c   1.000
_cell.angle_alpha   90.00
_cell.angle_beta   90.00
_cell.angle_gamma   90.00
#
_symmetry.space_group_name_H-M   'P 1'
#
loop_
_entity.id
_entity.type
_entity.pdbx_description
1 polymer ?
#
loop_
_entity_poly.entity_id
_entity_poly.type
_entity_poly.pdbx_seq_one_letter_code
_entity_poly.pdbx_strand_id
1 'polypeptide(L)'
;FRQHYGDYGSPVKNQGPCGGCYAMGIAAAVQGAIYKDFISMGIPIADDFELSPQGILSCSYTAQACNGGFPGSVGFDLLVTGITTERCMPYVFNDGKCKSECFHDERKVWYIKEGTYKGGFYGRCSMARIMQHVYQHGPMQVAIEAPNGLTPTLFHDIVSKDVHHVEPDRSTADLVEIAVANTPRKFLDVLNHVNLRDQDVALSEEDRTLLRHLRVAPGKQPEADGDVHLRIHGSFEPDKTALSRSLETLLSRFGSGSRIARIEAIGYDHWGYTNHALVIVGWGSETDPNTGKELPYWIVRNSWGPNWGPFGDGHLKLERGINLGGVEAQAMSFLPDPCRGAYRHYVDMYIENGQLNKDDLPEHVRACYQRVAG
;
A
#
# COMPACT_ATOMS: atom_id res chain seq x y z
N PHE A 1 -8.48 8.50 -7.76
CA PHE A 1 -8.37 9.81 -7.09
C PHE A 1 -7.87 10.91 -8.03
N ARG A 2 -6.74 10.75 -8.74
CA ARG A 2 -6.16 11.76 -9.65
C ARG A 2 -7.14 12.38 -10.64
N GLN A 3 -8.01 11.55 -11.24
CA GLN A 3 -9.04 12.01 -12.18
C GLN A 3 -10.11 12.90 -11.52
N HIS A 4 -10.39 12.71 -10.23
CA HIS A 4 -11.43 13.45 -9.50
C HIS A 4 -10.88 14.65 -8.75
N TYR A 5 -9.62 14.63 -8.34
CA TYR A 5 -9.02 15.60 -7.42
C TYR A 5 -7.64 16.13 -7.88
N GLY A 6 -7.20 15.86 -9.11
CA GLY A 6 -5.90 16.34 -9.62
C GLY A 6 -4.68 15.72 -8.92
N ASP A 7 -3.56 16.44 -8.88
CA ASP A 7 -2.30 16.00 -8.21
C ASP A 7 -2.31 16.29 -6.70
N TYR A 8 -3.45 16.07 -6.03
CA TYR A 8 -3.51 15.96 -4.56
C TYR A 8 -3.02 17.23 -3.81
N GLY A 9 -3.04 18.38 -4.47
CA GLY A 9 -2.57 19.67 -3.95
C GLY A 9 -1.06 19.80 -3.77
N SER A 10 -0.23 18.83 -4.19
CA SER A 10 1.24 18.99 -4.20
C SER A 10 1.87 18.30 -5.39
N PRO A 11 2.87 18.93 -6.02
CA PRO A 11 3.64 18.29 -7.07
C PRO A 11 4.40 17.07 -6.54
N VAL A 12 4.69 16.11 -7.42
CA VAL A 12 5.59 15.00 -7.08
C VAL A 12 6.96 15.54 -6.65
N LYS A 13 7.34 15.27 -5.39
CA LYS A 13 8.57 15.74 -4.78
C LYS A 13 9.77 14.86 -5.16
N ASN A 14 10.97 15.40 -4.98
CA ASN A 14 12.23 14.67 -5.11
C ASN A 14 12.92 14.57 -3.74
N GLN A 15 13.13 13.35 -3.25
CA GLN A 15 13.84 13.09 -1.99
C GLN A 15 15.35 13.31 -2.08
N GLY A 16 15.91 13.35 -3.31
CA GLY A 16 17.34 13.43 -3.56
C GLY A 16 18.12 12.26 -2.97
N PRO A 17 19.35 12.47 -2.46
CA PRO A 17 20.18 11.40 -1.91
C PRO A 17 19.73 10.91 -0.52
N CYS A 18 18.78 11.59 0.11
CA CYS A 18 18.30 11.27 1.44
C CYS A 18 17.32 10.09 1.41
N GLY A 19 17.43 9.15 2.36
CA GLY A 19 16.47 8.06 2.59
C GLY A 19 15.13 8.50 3.20
N GLY A 20 14.61 9.66 2.79
CA GLY A 20 13.40 10.29 3.29
C GLY A 20 12.09 9.84 2.61
N CYS A 21 12.09 8.71 1.89
CA CYS A 21 10.91 8.23 1.16
C CYS A 21 9.69 8.03 2.09
N TYR A 22 9.91 7.57 3.33
CA TYR A 22 8.86 7.42 4.32
C TYR A 22 8.19 8.77 4.62
N ALA A 23 8.95 9.83 4.85
CA ALA A 23 8.44 11.17 5.16
C ALA A 23 7.71 11.79 3.98
N MET A 24 8.23 11.61 2.76
CA MET A 24 7.58 12.03 1.52
C MET A 24 6.22 11.34 1.35
N GLY A 25 6.18 10.03 1.59
CA GLY A 25 4.96 9.23 1.49
C GLY A 25 3.89 9.67 2.50
N ILE A 26 4.29 9.91 3.77
CA ILE A 26 3.35 10.31 4.83
C ILE A 26 2.75 11.68 4.50
N ALA A 27 3.60 12.65 4.15
CA ALA A 27 3.16 14.00 3.81
C ALA A 27 2.16 13.97 2.64
N ALA A 28 2.45 13.20 1.58
CA ALA A 28 1.56 13.06 0.44
C ALA A 28 0.23 12.36 0.78
N ALA A 29 0.26 11.33 1.64
CA ALA A 29 -0.94 10.62 2.10
C ALA A 29 -1.88 11.53 2.89
N VAL A 30 -1.33 12.21 3.92
CA VAL A 30 -2.10 13.12 4.77
C VAL A 30 -2.62 14.31 3.96
N GLN A 31 -1.76 14.91 3.13
CA GLN A 31 -2.16 16.04 2.31
C GLN A 31 -3.26 15.67 1.32
N GLY A 32 -3.16 14.52 0.66
CA GLY A 32 -4.19 14.05 -0.26
C GLY A 32 -5.54 13.84 0.44
N ALA A 33 -5.54 13.28 1.65
CA ALA A 33 -6.77 13.12 2.42
C ALA A 33 -7.40 14.47 2.82
N ILE A 34 -6.60 15.45 3.26
CA ILE A 34 -7.06 16.82 3.54
C ILE A 34 -7.63 17.48 2.28
N TYR A 35 -6.92 17.33 1.16
CA TYR A 35 -7.29 17.91 -0.13
C TYR A 35 -8.67 17.41 -0.59
N LYS A 36 -8.92 16.10 -0.45
CA LYS A 36 -10.22 15.50 -0.75
C LYS A 36 -11.33 16.09 0.10
N ASP A 37 -11.13 16.16 1.41
CA ASP A 37 -12.12 16.68 2.35
C ASP A 37 -12.44 18.16 2.03
N PHE A 38 -11.42 18.98 1.83
CA PHE A 38 -11.58 20.41 1.61
C PHE A 38 -12.32 20.69 0.29
N ILE A 39 -11.98 19.98 -0.79
CA ILE A 39 -12.75 20.05 -2.04
C ILE A 39 -14.22 19.65 -1.81
N SER A 40 -14.47 18.56 -1.07
CA SER A 40 -15.84 18.10 -0.83
C SER A 40 -16.68 19.10 -0.03
N MET A 41 -16.03 19.93 0.80
CA MET A 41 -16.66 21.01 1.54
C MET A 41 -16.69 22.33 0.76
N GLY A 42 -16.03 22.44 -0.39
CA GLY A 42 -15.89 23.72 -1.11
C GLY A 42 -14.93 24.71 -0.44
N ILE A 43 -14.02 24.23 0.41
CA ILE A 43 -12.93 25.04 0.98
C ILE A 43 -11.82 25.12 -0.09
N PRO A 44 -11.53 26.31 -0.65
CA PRO A 44 -10.41 26.47 -1.55
C PRO A 44 -9.12 26.21 -0.82
N ILE A 45 -8.23 25.51 -1.48
CA ILE A 45 -6.96 25.11 -0.91
C ILE A 45 -5.98 26.23 -1.21
N ALA A 46 -5.42 26.81 -0.15
CA ALA A 46 -4.48 27.91 -0.29
C ALA A 46 -3.27 27.45 -1.10
N ASP A 47 -2.77 28.32 -1.99
CA ASP A 47 -1.64 28.03 -2.88
C ASP A 47 -0.35 27.63 -2.14
N ASP A 48 -0.29 27.86 -0.83
CA ASP A 48 0.82 27.54 0.06
C ASP A 48 0.56 26.36 1.01
N PHE A 49 -0.57 25.66 0.85
CA PHE A 49 -0.86 24.45 1.62
C PHE A 49 -0.09 23.25 1.07
N GLU A 50 1.17 23.17 1.46
CA GLU A 50 2.03 22.02 1.24
C GLU A 50 2.60 21.54 2.57
N LEU A 51 2.41 20.27 2.91
CA LEU A 51 2.97 19.67 4.11
C LEU A 51 4.47 19.42 3.93
N SER A 52 5.24 19.64 5.00
CA SER A 52 6.70 19.51 4.99
C SER A 52 7.15 18.08 5.29
N PRO A 53 7.75 17.37 4.32
CA PRO A 53 8.46 16.13 4.59
C PRO A 53 9.69 16.38 5.47
N GLN A 54 10.31 17.57 5.39
CA GLN A 54 11.45 17.93 6.24
C GLN A 54 11.05 18.02 7.72
N GLY A 55 9.85 18.53 8.02
CA GLY A 55 9.31 18.56 9.37
C GLY A 55 9.15 17.15 9.93
N ILE A 56 8.62 16.22 9.14
CA ILE A 56 8.54 14.80 9.52
C ILE A 56 9.95 14.21 9.69
N LEU A 57 10.85 14.47 8.74
CA LEU A 57 12.19 13.89 8.68
C LEU A 57 13.10 14.36 9.82
N SER A 58 13.15 15.65 10.09
CA SER A 58 14.06 16.25 11.07
C SER A 58 13.52 16.23 12.50
N CYS A 59 12.20 16.13 12.70
CA CYS A 59 11.58 16.24 14.02
C CYS A 59 11.02 14.92 14.57
N SER A 60 10.89 13.87 13.75
CA SER A 60 10.50 12.55 14.23
C SER A 60 11.61 11.96 15.11
N TYR A 61 11.24 11.50 16.30
CA TYR A 61 12.15 10.85 17.24
C TYR A 61 12.19 9.33 17.05
N THR A 62 11.26 8.76 16.28
CA THR A 62 11.22 7.32 15.97
C THR A 62 11.82 6.95 14.61
N ALA A 63 12.13 7.94 13.76
CA ALA A 63 12.86 7.75 12.51
C ALA A 63 14.37 8.00 12.66
N GLN A 64 15.13 7.62 11.63
CA GLN A 64 16.57 7.83 11.53
C GLN A 64 16.91 8.87 10.45
N ALA A 65 16.00 9.84 10.24
CA ALA A 65 16.11 10.89 9.24
C ALA A 65 16.48 10.34 7.85
N CYS A 66 17.61 10.75 7.25
CA CYS A 66 18.01 10.24 5.94
C CYS A 66 18.50 8.79 5.93
N ASN A 67 18.66 8.14 7.08
CA ASN A 67 18.97 6.71 7.17
C ASN A 67 17.72 5.83 7.17
N GLY A 68 16.54 6.42 6.98
CA GLY A 68 15.27 5.72 6.84
C GLY A 68 14.35 5.88 8.04
N GLY A 69 13.16 5.30 7.93
CA GLY A 69 12.15 5.35 8.95
C GLY A 69 10.97 4.44 8.61
N PHE A 70 10.34 3.90 9.66
CA PHE A 70 9.14 3.09 9.52
C PHE A 70 7.90 3.98 9.60
N PRO A 71 7.03 4.02 8.58
CA PRO A 71 5.87 4.90 8.60
C PRO A 71 4.96 4.68 9.82
N GLY A 72 4.83 3.44 10.29
CA GLY A 72 4.06 3.13 11.50
C GLY A 72 4.59 3.81 12.76
N SER A 73 5.90 3.75 12.98
CA SER A 73 6.53 4.42 14.13
C SER A 73 6.39 5.93 14.04
N VAL A 74 6.66 6.49 12.87
CA VAL A 74 6.52 7.94 12.61
C VAL A 74 5.07 8.40 12.78
N GLY A 75 4.09 7.56 12.44
CA GLY A 75 2.68 7.82 12.71
C GLY A 75 2.40 8.10 14.19
N PHE A 76 3.05 7.39 15.12
CA PHE A 76 2.88 7.67 16.55
C PHE A 76 3.41 9.05 16.95
N ASP A 77 4.52 9.49 16.37
CA ASP A 77 5.04 10.85 16.59
C ASP A 77 4.01 11.87 16.12
N LEU A 78 3.48 11.70 14.90
CA LEU A 78 2.59 12.66 14.24
C LEU A 78 1.20 12.74 14.89
N LEU A 79 0.76 11.70 15.62
CA LEU A 79 -0.41 11.78 16.50
C LEU A 79 -0.20 12.83 17.62
N VAL A 80 1.03 13.14 18.00
CA VAL A 80 1.34 14.10 19.07
C VAL A 80 1.89 15.41 18.52
N THR A 81 2.82 15.36 17.58
CA THR A 81 3.55 16.54 17.08
C THR A 81 2.88 17.21 15.89
N GLY A 82 2.09 16.45 15.11
CA GLY A 82 1.56 16.90 13.83
C GLY A 82 2.65 17.20 12.79
N ILE A 83 2.24 17.79 11.67
CA ILE A 83 3.05 18.09 10.49
C ILE A 83 2.97 19.60 10.21
N THR A 84 4.12 20.26 10.10
CA THR A 84 4.21 21.67 9.67
C THR A 84 4.19 21.79 8.13
N THR A 85 4.12 23.00 7.60
CA THR A 85 4.14 23.28 6.16
C THR A 85 5.55 23.39 5.58
N GLU A 86 5.68 23.10 4.28
CA GLU A 86 6.90 23.26 3.48
C GLU A 86 7.43 24.68 3.56
N ARG A 87 6.53 25.69 3.61
CA ARG A 87 6.91 27.09 3.82
C ARG A 87 7.72 27.30 5.10
N CYS A 88 7.37 26.63 6.20
CA CYS A 88 8.09 26.79 7.46
C CYS A 88 9.37 25.95 7.51
N MET A 89 9.28 24.71 7.03
CA MET A 89 10.41 23.79 6.93
C MET A 89 10.57 23.29 5.49
N PRO A 90 11.29 24.02 4.63
CA PRO A 90 11.57 23.55 3.28
C PRO A 90 12.45 22.30 3.29
N TYR A 91 12.26 21.42 2.31
CA TYR A 91 13.07 20.23 2.13
C TYR A 91 14.50 20.58 1.69
N VAL A 92 15.49 20.07 2.43
CA VAL A 92 16.92 20.37 2.24
C VAL A 92 17.76 19.16 1.84
N PHE A 93 17.12 18.03 1.49
CA PHE A 93 17.77 16.82 0.99
C PHE A 93 18.80 16.19 1.94
N ASN A 94 18.75 16.52 3.22
CA ASN A 94 19.59 15.98 4.29
C ASN A 94 18.82 16.00 5.63
N ASP A 95 19.44 15.50 6.70
CA ASP A 95 18.82 15.39 8.03
C ASP A 95 18.25 16.71 8.55
N GLY A 96 18.84 17.85 8.16
CA GLY A 96 18.41 19.17 8.58
C GLY A 96 18.48 19.36 10.10
N LYS A 97 17.73 20.34 10.60
CA LYS A 97 17.48 20.54 12.03
C LYS A 97 15.99 20.72 12.26
N CYS A 98 15.47 20.11 13.32
CA CYS A 98 14.10 20.38 13.73
C CYS A 98 13.96 21.85 14.16
N LYS A 99 12.98 22.55 13.59
CA LYS A 99 12.63 23.94 13.91
C LYS A 99 11.37 23.94 14.76
N SER A 100 11.51 23.94 16.09
CA SER A 100 10.36 23.87 17.00
C SER A 100 9.42 25.07 16.85
N GLU A 101 9.93 26.22 16.42
CA GLU A 101 9.13 27.42 16.14
C GLU A 101 8.03 27.20 15.10
N CYS A 102 8.20 26.23 14.20
CA CYS A 102 7.21 25.86 13.21
C CYS A 102 5.99 25.12 13.80
N PHE A 103 6.07 24.68 15.06
CA PHE A 103 5.04 23.92 15.75
C PHE A 103 4.38 24.70 16.90
N HIS A 104 4.83 25.93 17.20
CA HIS A 104 4.31 26.71 18.32
C HIS A 104 2.87 27.21 18.10
N ASP A 105 2.48 27.49 16.86
CA ASP A 105 1.11 27.89 16.51
C ASP A 105 0.34 26.68 15.99
N GLU A 106 -0.45 26.04 16.85
CA GLU A 106 -1.22 24.84 16.50
C GLU A 106 -2.14 25.05 15.29
N ARG A 107 -2.59 26.28 15.02
CA ARG A 107 -3.42 26.62 13.86
C ARG A 107 -2.68 26.47 12.53
N LYS A 108 -1.36 26.26 12.56
CA LYS A 108 -0.50 26.02 11.40
C LYS A 108 0.06 24.59 11.36
N VAL A 109 -0.31 23.75 12.33
CA VAL A 109 0.14 22.36 12.45
C VAL A 109 -1.00 21.42 12.09
N TRP A 110 -0.71 20.46 11.22
CA TRP A 110 -1.66 19.49 10.70
C TRP A 110 -1.50 18.16 11.43
N TYR A 111 -2.47 17.80 12.25
CA TYR A 111 -2.44 16.56 13.01
C TYR A 111 -3.08 15.41 12.23
N ILE A 112 -2.65 14.19 12.56
CA ILE A 112 -3.34 12.96 12.16
C ILE A 112 -4.15 12.42 13.33
N LYS A 113 -5.25 11.72 13.02
CA LYS A 113 -6.04 10.94 13.99
C LYS A 113 -5.71 9.45 13.93
N GLU A 114 -5.11 9.00 12.84
CA GLU A 114 -4.79 7.61 12.58
C GLU A 114 -3.47 7.52 11.81
N GLY A 115 -2.57 6.67 12.28
CA GLY A 115 -1.32 6.27 11.63
C GLY A 115 -1.11 4.77 11.83
N THR A 116 -1.91 3.94 11.17
CA THR A 116 -2.00 2.49 11.48
C THR A 116 -1.89 1.60 10.24
N TYR A 117 -1.45 0.36 10.45
CA TYR A 117 -1.46 -0.66 9.39
C TYR A 117 -2.88 -1.00 8.99
N LYS A 118 -3.13 -1.04 7.69
CA LYS A 118 -4.44 -1.42 7.18
C LYS A 118 -4.69 -2.90 7.45
N GLY A 119 -5.85 -3.19 8.04
CA GLY A 119 -6.15 -4.50 8.63
C GLY A 119 -5.95 -4.55 10.15
N GLY A 120 -5.44 -3.47 10.76
CA GLY A 120 -5.31 -3.26 12.20
C GLY A 120 -3.91 -3.54 12.74
N PHE A 121 -3.14 -4.40 12.08
CA PHE A 121 -1.76 -4.69 12.42
C PHE A 121 -0.96 -5.10 11.18
N TYR A 122 0.36 -5.08 11.32
CA TYR A 122 1.32 -5.41 10.28
C TYR A 122 1.02 -6.78 9.65
N GLY A 123 0.91 -6.81 8.31
CA GLY A 123 0.69 -8.03 7.52
C GLY A 123 -0.76 -8.49 7.34
N ARG A 124 -1.74 -7.83 7.97
CA ARG A 124 -3.17 -8.07 7.72
C ARG A 124 -3.75 -7.23 6.56
N CYS A 125 -2.88 -6.55 5.84
CA CYS A 125 -3.29 -5.75 4.69
C CYS A 125 -3.80 -6.64 3.55
N SER A 126 -4.62 -6.06 2.67
CA SER A 126 -5.05 -6.74 1.45
C SER A 126 -5.27 -5.78 0.29
N MET A 127 -5.16 -6.30 -0.94
CA MET A 127 -5.54 -5.55 -2.15
C MET A 127 -6.89 -4.87 -1.98
N ALA A 128 -7.92 -5.61 -1.55
CA ALA A 128 -9.27 -5.06 -1.35
C ALA A 128 -9.31 -3.93 -0.30
N ARG A 129 -8.56 -4.07 0.80
CA ARG A 129 -8.46 -3.04 1.85
C ARG A 129 -7.74 -1.78 1.36
N ILE A 130 -6.73 -1.93 0.51
CA ILE A 130 -6.03 -0.81 -0.14
C ILE A 130 -6.98 -0.09 -1.10
N MET A 131 -7.68 -0.83 -1.99
CA MET A 131 -8.66 -0.24 -2.92
C MET A 131 -9.73 0.54 -2.15
N GLN A 132 -10.29 -0.06 -1.09
CA GLN A 132 -11.29 0.57 -0.24
C GLN A 132 -10.75 1.85 0.41
N HIS A 133 -9.55 1.83 0.98
CA HIS A 133 -8.95 3.02 1.58
C HIS A 133 -8.73 4.11 0.53
N VAL A 134 -8.16 3.77 -0.63
CA VAL A 134 -7.88 4.75 -1.69
C VAL A 134 -9.15 5.39 -2.24
N TYR A 135 -10.24 4.62 -2.32
CA TYR A 135 -11.56 5.14 -2.66
C TYR A 135 -12.10 6.10 -1.59
N GLN A 136 -12.09 5.67 -0.33
CA GLN A 136 -12.77 6.37 0.78
C GLN A 136 -11.99 7.57 1.30
N HIS A 137 -10.67 7.48 1.38
CA HIS A 137 -9.83 8.45 2.09
C HIS A 137 -8.75 9.08 1.21
N GLY A 138 -8.33 8.41 0.15
CA GLY A 138 -7.34 8.94 -0.78
C GLY A 138 -5.99 8.25 -0.71
N PRO A 139 -4.88 8.95 -1.05
CA PRO A 139 -3.59 8.30 -1.22
C PRO A 139 -3.16 7.49 0.00
N MET A 140 -2.60 6.32 -0.26
CA MET A 140 -2.22 5.38 0.77
C MET A 140 -0.73 5.09 0.70
N GLN A 141 -0.05 5.20 1.83
CA GLN A 141 1.36 4.86 1.89
C GLN A 141 1.57 3.36 1.87
N VAL A 142 2.52 2.91 1.06
CA VAL A 142 2.95 1.51 0.93
C VAL A 142 4.47 1.44 0.91
N ALA A 143 5.02 0.24 0.94
CA ALA A 143 6.44 0.00 0.77
C ALA A 143 6.66 -1.16 -0.19
N ILE A 144 7.79 -1.14 -0.90
CA ILE A 144 8.23 -2.21 -1.80
C ILE A 144 9.67 -2.62 -1.52
N GLU A 145 10.00 -3.87 -1.85
CA GLU A 145 11.35 -4.26 -2.22
C GLU A 145 11.66 -3.69 -3.61
N ALA A 146 12.42 -2.62 -3.58
CA ALA A 146 12.81 -1.86 -4.72
C ALA A 146 14.17 -2.39 -5.23
N PRO A 147 14.27 -2.97 -6.45
CA PRO A 147 15.53 -3.48 -6.98
C PRO A 147 16.60 -2.40 -7.09
N ASN A 148 17.87 -2.82 -6.94
CA ASN A 148 19.02 -1.94 -7.11
C ASN A 148 18.99 -1.29 -8.50
N GLY A 149 18.88 0.03 -8.55
CA GLY A 149 18.84 0.76 -9.81
C GLY A 149 17.49 0.74 -10.51
N LEU A 150 16.40 0.92 -9.76
CA LEU A 150 15.09 1.30 -10.30
C LEU A 150 15.18 2.53 -11.23
N THR A 151 15.54 2.27 -12.49
CA THR A 151 15.57 3.25 -13.57
C THR A 151 14.21 3.27 -14.26
N PRO A 152 13.76 4.41 -14.82
CA PRO A 152 12.51 4.49 -15.58
C PRO A 152 12.29 3.38 -16.62
N THR A 153 13.38 2.82 -17.17
CA THR A 153 13.38 1.69 -18.12
C THR A 153 13.15 0.32 -17.48
N LEU A 154 13.72 0.04 -16.30
CA LEU A 154 13.57 -1.24 -15.60
C LEU A 154 12.11 -1.51 -15.15
N PHE A 155 11.31 -0.46 -14.98
CA PHE A 155 9.90 -0.56 -14.59
C PHE A 155 8.98 -1.08 -15.69
N HIS A 156 9.28 -0.79 -16.95
CA HIS A 156 8.49 -1.36 -18.05
C HIS A 156 8.70 -2.88 -18.09
N ASP A 157 9.88 -3.38 -17.75
CA ASP A 157 10.16 -4.82 -17.69
C ASP A 157 9.49 -5.48 -16.48
N ILE A 158 9.47 -4.82 -15.31
CA ILE A 158 8.70 -5.29 -14.12
C ILE A 158 7.19 -5.45 -14.41
N VAL A 159 6.62 -4.65 -15.31
CA VAL A 159 5.20 -4.67 -15.65
C VAL A 159 4.88 -5.43 -16.95
N SER A 160 5.84 -5.60 -17.88
CA SER A 160 5.56 -6.13 -19.23
C SER A 160 6.33 -7.39 -19.65
N LYS A 161 7.46 -7.76 -19.04
CA LYS A 161 8.23 -8.94 -19.48
C LYS A 161 9.04 -9.62 -18.37
N ASP A 162 8.78 -10.91 -18.17
CA ASP A 162 9.71 -11.91 -17.66
C ASP A 162 10.59 -11.50 -16.47
N VAL A 163 9.98 -11.02 -15.39
CA VAL A 163 10.61 -11.17 -14.07
C VAL A 163 10.32 -12.58 -13.57
N HIS A 164 10.90 -13.57 -14.26
CA HIS A 164 11.06 -14.94 -13.76
C HIS A 164 12.24 -15.06 -12.76
N HIS A 165 12.89 -13.94 -12.40
CA HIS A 165 14.10 -13.91 -11.58
C HIS A 165 14.15 -12.89 -10.45
N VAL A 166 13.04 -12.22 -10.12
CA VAL A 166 12.80 -11.92 -8.71
C VAL A 166 12.17 -13.20 -8.19
N GLU A 167 12.94 -14.03 -7.48
CA GLU A 167 12.29 -15.05 -6.63
C GLU A 167 11.14 -14.32 -5.92
N PRO A 168 9.88 -14.78 -5.99
CA PRO A 168 8.85 -14.23 -5.12
C PRO A 168 9.41 -14.37 -3.71
N ASP A 169 9.95 -13.28 -3.18
CA ASP A 169 10.86 -13.30 -2.05
C ASP A 169 10.12 -13.93 -0.86
N ARG A 170 10.91 -14.56 0.01
CA ARG A 170 10.58 -15.35 1.20
C ARG A 170 9.82 -14.57 2.28
N SER A 171 9.19 -13.48 1.88
CA SER A 171 8.71 -12.38 2.69
C SER A 171 7.21 -12.10 2.45
N THR A 172 6.56 -12.91 1.60
CA THR A 172 5.11 -13.06 1.63
C THR A 172 4.70 -14.01 2.75
N ALA A 173 4.06 -13.43 3.76
CA ALA A 173 3.48 -14.15 4.88
C ALA A 173 2.66 -15.36 4.42
N ASP A 174 3.11 -16.55 4.81
CA ASP A 174 2.36 -17.76 4.59
C ASP A 174 1.24 -17.84 5.62
N LEU A 175 0.01 -17.58 5.18
CA LEU A 175 -1.15 -17.59 6.09
C LEU A 175 -1.57 -19.01 6.46
N VAL A 176 -1.32 -19.94 5.54
CA VAL A 176 -1.80 -21.31 5.60
C VAL A 176 -0.77 -22.24 5.00
N GLU A 177 -0.44 -23.30 5.73
CA GLU A 177 0.25 -24.46 5.20
C GLU A 177 -0.77 -25.57 4.94
N ILE A 178 -0.67 -26.17 3.75
CA ILE A 178 -1.59 -27.20 3.28
C ILE A 178 -0.78 -28.45 2.96
N ALA A 179 -1.04 -29.53 3.67
CA ALA A 179 -0.51 -30.83 3.32
C ALA A 179 -1.43 -31.48 2.27
N VAL A 180 -0.91 -31.76 1.09
CA VAL A 180 -1.63 -32.43 0.00
C VAL A 180 -0.98 -33.77 -0.28
N ALA A 181 -1.76 -34.84 -0.05
CA ALA A 181 -1.36 -36.21 -0.35
C ALA A 181 -1.60 -36.55 -1.82
N ASN A 182 -0.74 -37.41 -2.37
CA ASN A 182 -0.79 -37.84 -3.78
C ASN A 182 -0.85 -36.67 -4.77
N THR A 183 0.03 -35.68 -4.58
CA THR A 183 0.04 -34.48 -5.44
C THR A 183 0.50 -34.82 -6.85
N PRO A 184 -0.26 -34.49 -7.93
CA PRO A 184 0.11 -34.89 -9.28
C PRO A 184 1.39 -34.16 -9.71
N ARG A 185 2.32 -34.87 -10.38
CA ARG A 185 3.58 -34.26 -10.83
C ARG A 185 3.36 -33.03 -11.72
N LYS A 186 2.37 -33.11 -12.63
CA LYS A 186 1.96 -31.99 -13.50
C LYS A 186 1.56 -30.74 -12.72
N PHE A 187 0.92 -30.89 -11.56
CA PHE A 187 0.55 -29.76 -10.71
C PHE A 187 1.78 -29.07 -10.11
N LEU A 188 2.78 -29.85 -9.68
CA LEU A 188 4.05 -29.32 -9.18
C LEU A 188 4.86 -28.63 -10.28
N ASP A 189 4.82 -29.15 -11.50
CA ASP A 189 5.48 -28.53 -12.65
C ASP A 189 4.83 -27.17 -13.00
N VAL A 190 3.49 -27.05 -12.87
CA VAL A 190 2.77 -25.76 -12.96
C VAL A 190 3.21 -24.79 -11.86
N LEU A 191 3.28 -25.25 -10.61
CA LEU A 191 3.65 -24.40 -9.47
C LEU A 191 5.09 -23.88 -9.54
N ASN A 192 6.03 -24.69 -10.04
CA ASN A 192 7.47 -24.36 -10.09
C ASN A 192 7.91 -23.57 -11.35
N HIS A 193 6.97 -22.93 -12.05
CA HIS A 193 7.24 -22.11 -13.24
C HIS A 193 7.99 -22.83 -14.37
N VAL A 194 7.60 -24.07 -14.69
CA VAL A 194 7.91 -24.65 -16.00
C VAL A 194 6.71 -24.43 -16.91
N ASN A 195 6.65 -23.22 -17.48
CA ASN A 195 6.05 -22.86 -18.77
C ASN A 195 5.07 -23.90 -19.38
N LEU A 196 3.97 -24.21 -18.68
CA LEU A 196 2.84 -24.90 -19.28
C LEU A 196 2.00 -23.80 -19.92
N ARG A 197 2.20 -23.62 -21.22
CA ARG A 197 1.21 -22.94 -22.08
C ARG A 197 -0.16 -23.49 -21.69
N ASP A 198 -1.16 -22.61 -21.58
CA ASP A 198 -2.59 -22.84 -21.25
C ASP A 198 -3.30 -24.00 -22.01
N GLN A 199 -2.60 -24.85 -22.77
CA GLN A 199 -3.15 -25.80 -23.74
C GLN A 199 -3.43 -27.21 -23.21
N ASP A 200 -2.89 -27.64 -22.06
CA ASP A 200 -3.02 -29.04 -21.61
C ASP A 200 -4.02 -29.29 -20.46
N VAL A 201 -4.45 -28.26 -19.74
CA VAL A 201 -5.38 -28.38 -18.60
C VAL A 201 -6.38 -27.22 -18.65
N ALA A 202 -7.68 -27.53 -18.71
CA ALA A 202 -8.74 -26.53 -18.69
C ALA A 202 -8.89 -25.93 -17.28
N LEU A 203 -8.27 -24.78 -17.05
CA LEU A 203 -8.36 -24.03 -15.80
C LEU A 203 -9.43 -22.94 -15.91
N SER A 204 -10.21 -22.76 -14.84
CA SER A 204 -11.08 -21.58 -14.69
C SER A 204 -10.27 -20.33 -14.32
N GLU A 205 -10.91 -19.16 -14.29
CA GLU A 205 -10.26 -17.94 -13.80
C GLU A 205 -10.00 -18.01 -12.28
N GLU A 206 -10.88 -18.68 -11.54
CA GLU A 206 -10.71 -18.97 -10.11
C GLU A 206 -9.52 -19.90 -9.87
N ASP A 207 -9.37 -20.94 -10.69
CA ASP A 207 -8.24 -21.88 -10.65
C ASP A 207 -6.92 -21.13 -10.88
N ARG A 208 -6.87 -20.27 -11.90
CA ARG A 208 -5.69 -19.43 -12.20
C ARG A 208 -5.39 -18.45 -11.08
N THR A 209 -6.41 -17.90 -10.43
CA THR A 209 -6.25 -16.98 -9.29
C THR A 209 -5.63 -17.72 -8.11
N LEU A 210 -6.19 -18.88 -7.74
CA LEU A 210 -5.67 -19.69 -6.64
C LEU A 210 -4.22 -20.16 -6.90
N LEU A 211 -3.90 -20.58 -8.12
CA LEU A 211 -2.54 -20.97 -8.51
C LEU A 211 -1.51 -19.86 -8.30
N ARG A 212 -1.85 -18.57 -8.54
CA ARG A 212 -0.92 -17.45 -8.32
C ARG A 212 -0.49 -17.32 -6.87
N HIS A 213 -1.35 -17.72 -5.93
CA HIS A 213 -1.09 -17.63 -4.50
C HIS A 213 -0.40 -18.88 -3.92
N LEU A 214 -0.41 -20.02 -4.61
CA LEU A 214 0.16 -21.26 -4.12
C LEU A 214 1.66 -21.36 -4.42
N ARG A 215 2.45 -21.81 -3.45
CA ARG A 215 3.86 -22.22 -3.63
C ARG A 215 4.15 -23.50 -2.84
N VAL A 216 5.21 -24.20 -3.20
CA VAL A 216 5.70 -25.34 -2.41
C VAL A 216 6.48 -24.81 -1.20
N ALA A 217 6.20 -25.34 -0.01
CA ALA A 217 6.84 -24.92 1.24
C ALA A 217 8.36 -25.21 1.19
N PRO A 218 9.22 -24.21 1.51
CA PRO A 218 10.67 -24.40 1.49
C PRO A 218 11.13 -25.35 2.62
N GLY A 219 12.13 -26.18 2.33
CA GLY A 219 12.82 -27.01 3.32
C GLY A 219 12.07 -28.27 3.80
N LYS A 220 10.82 -28.46 3.39
CA LYS A 220 10.12 -29.75 3.57
C LYS A 220 10.26 -30.55 2.28
N GLN A 221 11.17 -31.53 2.29
CA GLN A 221 11.17 -32.55 1.24
C GLN A 221 9.82 -33.28 1.26
N PRO A 222 9.30 -33.73 0.10
CA PRO A 222 8.13 -34.59 0.08
C PRO A 222 8.34 -35.72 1.08
N GLU A 223 7.44 -35.87 2.05
CA GLU A 223 7.53 -37.00 2.97
C GLU A 223 7.46 -38.31 2.17
N ALA A 224 7.91 -39.42 2.78
CA ALA A 224 8.06 -40.71 2.10
C ALA A 224 6.79 -41.24 1.41
N ASP A 225 5.62 -40.64 1.70
CA ASP A 225 4.31 -40.98 1.13
C ASP A 225 3.86 -40.09 -0.05
N GLY A 226 4.67 -39.14 -0.52
CA GLY A 226 4.31 -38.26 -1.65
C GLY A 226 3.44 -37.06 -1.26
N ASP A 227 3.47 -36.70 0.02
CA ASP A 227 2.79 -35.53 0.57
C ASP A 227 3.60 -34.26 0.27
N VAL A 228 2.92 -33.26 -0.30
CA VAL A 228 3.50 -31.94 -0.61
C VAL A 228 2.90 -30.92 0.33
N HIS A 229 3.78 -30.17 1.00
CA HIS A 229 3.39 -29.00 1.75
C HIS A 229 3.33 -27.81 0.80
N LEU A 230 2.13 -27.28 0.60
CA LEU A 230 1.88 -26.03 -0.11
C LEU A 230 1.70 -24.90 0.90
N ARG A 231 2.03 -23.69 0.49
CA ARG A 231 1.69 -22.49 1.22
C ARG A 231 0.92 -21.53 0.35
N ILE A 232 0.03 -20.77 0.99
CA ILE A 232 -0.73 -19.70 0.34
C ILE A 232 -0.15 -18.37 0.77
N HIS A 233 0.37 -17.65 -0.22
CA HIS A 233 0.93 -16.33 -0.08
C HIS A 233 -0.09 -15.24 -0.40
N GLY A 234 0.11 -14.09 0.24
CA GLY A 234 -0.68 -12.89 0.00
C GLY A 234 -1.94 -12.83 0.85
N SER A 235 -2.76 -11.84 0.54
CA SER A 235 -3.88 -11.34 1.37
C SER A 235 -5.12 -12.24 1.40
N PHE A 236 -4.93 -13.54 1.43
CA PHE A 236 -6.02 -14.51 1.43
C PHE A 236 -6.42 -14.81 2.87
N GLU A 237 -7.37 -14.05 3.45
CA GLU A 237 -8.05 -14.48 4.69
C GLU A 237 -8.95 -15.67 4.31
N PRO A 238 -8.54 -16.93 4.55
CA PRO A 238 -9.29 -18.07 4.04
C PRO A 238 -10.37 -18.44 5.04
N ASP A 239 -11.63 -18.45 4.59
CA ASP A 239 -12.52 -19.50 5.08
C ASP A 239 -11.90 -20.84 4.67
N LYS A 240 -11.41 -21.60 5.67
CA LYS A 240 -10.76 -22.91 5.45
C LYS A 240 -11.64 -23.85 4.61
N THR A 241 -12.95 -23.76 4.74
CA THR A 241 -13.93 -24.59 4.03
C THR A 241 -14.04 -24.20 2.56
N ALA A 242 -14.08 -22.89 2.27
CA ALA A 242 -14.06 -22.39 0.91
C ALA A 242 -12.74 -22.74 0.22
N LEU A 243 -11.62 -22.53 0.93
CA LEU A 243 -10.29 -22.85 0.43
C LEU A 243 -10.14 -24.35 0.11
N SER A 244 -10.57 -25.24 1.02
CA SER A 244 -10.50 -26.69 0.79
C SER A 244 -11.24 -27.08 -0.49
N ARG A 245 -12.45 -26.56 -0.69
CA ARG A 245 -13.26 -26.84 -1.89
C ARG A 245 -12.60 -26.33 -3.17
N SER A 246 -12.09 -25.11 -3.16
CA SER A 246 -11.40 -24.54 -4.33
C SER A 246 -10.12 -25.31 -4.64
N LEU A 247 -9.34 -25.71 -3.63
CA LEU A 247 -8.11 -26.46 -3.84
C LEU A 247 -8.37 -27.91 -4.29
N GLU A 248 -9.41 -28.57 -3.76
CA GLU A 248 -9.85 -29.89 -4.24
C GLU A 248 -10.28 -29.83 -5.70
N THR A 249 -11.06 -28.80 -6.06
CA THR A 249 -11.49 -28.56 -7.44
C THR A 249 -10.28 -28.37 -8.34
N LEU A 250 -9.33 -27.53 -7.94
CA LEU A 250 -8.09 -27.27 -8.68
C LEU A 250 -7.25 -28.54 -8.84
N LEU A 251 -6.99 -29.29 -7.76
CA LEU A 251 -6.22 -30.53 -7.80
C LEU A 251 -6.86 -31.57 -8.74
N SER A 252 -8.20 -31.64 -8.76
CA SER A 252 -8.94 -32.55 -9.65
C SER A 252 -8.71 -32.27 -11.13
N ARG A 253 -8.31 -31.04 -11.51
CA ARG A 253 -7.92 -30.69 -12.89
C ARG A 253 -6.64 -31.39 -13.34
N PHE A 254 -5.78 -31.78 -12.40
CA PHE A 254 -4.47 -32.36 -12.66
C PHE A 254 -4.42 -33.88 -12.46
N GLY A 255 -5.48 -34.48 -11.89
CA GLY A 255 -5.60 -35.92 -11.69
C GLY A 255 -6.59 -36.26 -10.59
N SER A 256 -7.01 -37.53 -10.55
CA SER A 256 -7.80 -38.07 -9.43
C SER A 256 -6.88 -38.64 -8.34
N GLY A 257 -7.35 -38.64 -7.09
CA GLY A 257 -6.68 -39.31 -5.97
C GLY A 257 -5.88 -38.40 -5.02
N SER A 258 -5.72 -37.12 -5.37
CA SER A 258 -5.17 -36.14 -4.43
C SER A 258 -6.15 -35.87 -3.29
N ARG A 259 -5.62 -35.70 -2.08
CA ARG A 259 -6.42 -35.33 -0.91
C ARG A 259 -5.71 -34.28 -0.10
N ILE A 260 -6.48 -33.31 0.37
CA ILE A 260 -6.01 -32.36 1.37
C ILE A 260 -5.96 -33.11 2.71
N ALA A 261 -4.74 -33.41 3.17
CA ALA A 261 -4.52 -34.11 4.43
C ALA A 261 -4.72 -33.15 5.61
N ARG A 262 -4.30 -31.89 5.46
CA ARG A 262 -4.36 -30.90 6.54
C ARG A 262 -4.30 -29.47 6.01
N ILE A 263 -5.06 -28.57 6.65
CA ILE A 263 -4.98 -27.12 6.45
C ILE A 263 -4.68 -26.47 7.81
N GLU A 264 -3.42 -26.10 8.01
CA GLU A 264 -2.94 -25.45 9.23
C GLU A 264 -2.72 -23.96 9.00
N ALA A 265 -3.27 -23.15 9.90
CA ALA A 265 -2.83 -21.76 10.00
C ALA A 265 -1.48 -21.80 10.74
N ILE A 266 -0.39 -21.51 10.04
CA ILE A 266 0.96 -21.63 10.59
C ILE A 266 1.41 -20.41 11.40
N GLY A 267 0.49 -19.48 11.65
CA GLY A 267 0.76 -18.25 12.40
C GLY A 267 1.25 -17.12 11.50
N TYR A 268 1.13 -15.91 12.02
CA TYR A 268 1.36 -14.66 11.31
C TYR A 268 2.87 -14.33 11.20
N ASP A 269 3.63 -15.07 10.39
CA ASP A 269 4.99 -14.63 10.00
C ASP A 269 4.89 -13.63 8.84
N HIS A 270 4.59 -12.39 9.20
CA HIS A 270 4.30 -11.35 8.22
C HIS A 270 5.52 -10.61 7.68
N TRP A 271 6.73 -10.99 8.08
CA TRP A 271 7.91 -10.20 7.74
C TRP A 271 8.13 -10.19 6.23
N GLY A 272 8.05 -8.98 5.67
CA GLY A 272 8.13 -8.65 4.26
C GLY A 272 9.34 -7.74 4.09
N TYR A 273 10.33 -8.13 3.29
CA TYR A 273 11.45 -7.24 3.02
C TYR A 273 10.96 -6.11 2.13
N THR A 274 11.16 -4.87 2.57
CA THR A 274 10.90 -3.66 1.79
C THR A 274 12.02 -2.66 2.09
N ASN A 275 12.40 -1.86 1.10
CA ASN A 275 13.47 -0.88 1.22
C ASN A 275 13.10 0.50 0.67
N HIS A 276 11.90 0.67 0.09
CA HIS A 276 11.44 1.94 -0.45
C HIS A 276 9.96 2.18 -0.18
N ALA A 277 9.61 3.36 0.33
CA ALA A 277 8.23 3.77 0.56
C ALA A 277 7.68 4.54 -0.65
N LEU A 278 6.43 4.27 -0.99
CA LEU A 278 5.70 4.83 -2.13
C LEU A 278 4.26 5.18 -1.71
N VAL A 279 3.50 5.80 -2.62
CA VAL A 279 2.10 6.11 -2.36
C VAL A 279 1.20 5.56 -3.47
N ILE A 280 0.26 4.70 -3.13
CA ILE A 280 -0.80 4.28 -4.04
C ILE A 280 -1.83 5.39 -4.14
N VAL A 281 -2.13 5.82 -5.36
CA VAL A 281 -2.99 6.98 -5.64
C VAL A 281 -4.21 6.63 -6.50
N GLY A 282 -4.28 5.38 -6.98
CA GLY A 282 -5.36 4.84 -7.78
C GLY A 282 -5.06 3.41 -8.22
N TRP A 283 -5.97 2.86 -9.03
CA TRP A 283 -5.82 1.55 -9.67
C TRP A 283 -6.56 1.56 -11.01
N GLY A 284 -6.29 0.57 -11.84
CA GLY A 284 -6.98 0.34 -13.10
C GLY A 284 -6.75 -1.08 -13.61
N SER A 285 -7.06 -1.29 -14.88
CA SER A 285 -6.71 -2.48 -15.63
C SER A 285 -6.51 -2.14 -17.12
N GLU A 286 -5.70 -2.95 -17.78
CA GLU A 286 -5.40 -2.88 -19.21
C GLU A 286 -5.50 -4.25 -19.85
N THR A 287 -5.72 -4.32 -21.17
CA THR A 287 -5.72 -5.60 -21.89
C THR A 287 -4.35 -5.87 -22.48
N ASP A 288 -3.79 -7.03 -22.12
CA ASP A 288 -2.80 -7.85 -22.84
C ASP A 288 -2.85 -7.73 -24.37
N PRO A 289 -2.09 -6.88 -25.10
CA PRO A 289 -2.24 -6.85 -26.56
C PRO A 289 -1.80 -8.16 -27.24
N ASN A 290 -0.96 -8.97 -26.59
CA ASN A 290 -0.49 -10.27 -27.09
C ASN A 290 -1.36 -11.43 -26.63
N THR A 291 -1.87 -11.38 -25.39
CA THR A 291 -2.59 -12.49 -24.76
C THR A 291 -4.11 -12.28 -24.69
N GLY A 292 -4.58 -11.05 -24.88
CA GLY A 292 -5.98 -10.64 -24.64
C GLY A 292 -6.38 -10.61 -23.16
N LYS A 293 -5.46 -10.86 -22.24
CA LYS A 293 -5.72 -11.00 -20.81
C LYS A 293 -5.83 -9.65 -20.10
N GLU A 294 -6.72 -9.53 -19.12
CA GLU A 294 -6.76 -8.34 -18.26
C GLU A 294 -5.55 -8.31 -17.30
N LEU A 295 -4.86 -7.17 -17.28
CA LEU A 295 -3.73 -6.84 -16.42
C LEU A 295 -4.15 -5.74 -15.43
N PRO A 296 -4.57 -6.11 -14.21
CA PRO A 296 -4.88 -5.15 -13.17
C PRO A 296 -3.61 -4.46 -12.66
N TYR A 297 -3.68 -3.16 -12.40
CA TYR A 297 -2.55 -2.40 -11.88
C TYR A 297 -2.93 -1.41 -10.77
N TRP A 298 -1.94 -1.06 -9.94
CA TRP A 298 -1.91 0.10 -9.07
C TRP A 298 -1.32 1.30 -9.82
N ILE A 299 -1.80 2.50 -9.55
CA ILE A 299 -1.14 3.76 -9.93
C ILE A 299 -0.41 4.25 -8.70
N VAL A 300 0.91 4.40 -8.82
CA VAL A 300 1.79 4.71 -7.69
C VAL A 300 2.55 6.00 -7.95
N ARG A 301 2.55 6.89 -6.97
CA ARG A 301 3.34 8.12 -6.92
C ARG A 301 4.66 7.84 -6.23
N ASN A 302 5.77 8.13 -6.92
CA ASN A 302 7.11 8.00 -6.38
C ASN A 302 7.59 9.34 -5.77
N SER A 303 8.78 9.36 -5.20
CA SER A 303 9.42 10.52 -4.57
C SER A 303 10.77 10.88 -5.23
N TRP A 304 10.93 10.60 -6.53
CA TRP A 304 12.16 10.88 -7.29
C TRP A 304 12.01 12.03 -8.30
N GLY A 305 11.01 12.89 -8.08
CA GLY A 305 10.78 14.10 -8.84
C GLY A 305 9.69 13.99 -9.91
N PRO A 306 9.23 15.14 -10.41
CA PRO A 306 8.04 15.24 -11.25
C PRO A 306 8.24 14.74 -12.67
N ASN A 307 9.48 14.71 -13.16
CA ASN A 307 9.79 14.24 -14.52
C ASN A 307 10.20 12.76 -14.56
N TRP A 308 10.19 12.10 -13.41
CA TRP A 308 10.63 10.72 -13.31
C TRP A 308 9.54 9.74 -13.74
N GLY A 309 9.93 8.54 -14.18
CA GLY A 309 9.01 7.45 -14.50
C GLY A 309 8.60 7.41 -15.97
N PRO A 310 7.92 6.34 -16.39
CA PRO A 310 7.60 6.07 -17.80
C PRO A 310 6.65 7.11 -18.42
N PHE A 311 5.85 7.78 -17.61
CA PHE A 311 4.92 8.83 -18.06
C PHE A 311 5.51 10.24 -17.95
N GLY A 312 6.73 10.38 -17.41
CA GLY A 312 7.37 11.67 -17.17
C GLY A 312 6.61 12.57 -16.20
N ASP A 313 5.86 11.98 -15.27
CA ASP A 313 4.98 12.69 -14.32
C ASP A 313 5.18 12.26 -12.86
N GLY A 314 6.26 11.55 -12.56
CA GLY A 314 6.60 11.06 -11.22
C GLY A 314 5.84 9.81 -10.79
N HIS A 315 5.04 9.21 -11.67
CA HIS A 315 4.23 8.03 -11.38
C HIS A 315 4.67 6.79 -12.15
N LEU A 316 4.19 5.64 -11.69
CA LEU A 316 4.30 4.36 -12.38
C LEU A 316 3.04 3.51 -12.18
N LYS A 317 2.94 2.43 -12.96
CA LYS A 317 1.99 1.35 -12.73
C LYS A 317 2.72 0.15 -12.11
N LEU A 318 2.07 -0.55 -11.18
CA LEU A 318 2.55 -1.83 -10.63
C LEU A 318 1.46 -2.88 -10.79
N GLU A 319 1.82 -4.12 -11.12
CA GLU A 319 0.83 -5.20 -11.20
C GLU A 319 0.13 -5.37 -9.83
N ARG A 320 -1.20 -5.43 -9.87
CA ARG A 320 -2.07 -5.49 -8.70
C ARG A 320 -2.59 -6.91 -8.50
N GLY A 321 -2.66 -7.34 -7.24
CA GLY A 321 -3.21 -8.64 -6.84
C GLY A 321 -2.17 -9.75 -6.68
N ILE A 322 -0.90 -9.47 -7.04
CA ILE A 322 0.21 -10.42 -6.88
C ILE A 322 1.19 -10.04 -5.77
N ASN A 323 0.90 -8.97 -5.00
CA ASN A 323 1.78 -8.41 -3.98
C ASN A 323 3.22 -8.16 -4.48
N LEU A 324 3.35 -7.61 -5.69
CA LEU A 324 4.63 -7.37 -6.35
C LEU A 324 5.56 -6.55 -5.43
N GLY A 325 6.74 -7.11 -5.12
CA GLY A 325 7.71 -6.50 -4.21
C GLY A 325 7.17 -6.19 -2.81
N GLY A 326 6.11 -6.87 -2.35
CA GLY A 326 5.52 -6.59 -1.03
C GLY A 326 4.58 -5.38 -0.96
N VAL A 327 4.23 -4.76 -2.10
CA VAL A 327 3.44 -3.52 -2.17
C VAL A 327 2.08 -3.59 -1.45
N GLU A 328 1.51 -4.78 -1.31
CA GLU A 328 0.20 -5.02 -0.69
C GLU A 328 0.31 -5.50 0.77
N ALA A 329 1.52 -5.70 1.29
CA ALA A 329 1.75 -6.29 2.61
C ALA A 329 1.76 -5.26 3.76
N GLN A 330 2.30 -4.06 3.52
CA GLN A 330 2.64 -3.10 4.59
C GLN A 330 1.94 -1.74 4.44
N ALA A 331 0.74 -1.72 3.86
CA ALA A 331 0.05 -0.47 3.61
C ALA A 331 -0.42 0.22 4.90
N MET A 332 -0.17 1.52 4.98
CA MET A 332 -0.40 2.37 6.14
C MET A 332 -1.44 3.44 5.83
N SER A 333 -2.38 3.60 6.76
CA SER A 333 -3.43 4.61 6.74
C SER A 333 -2.99 5.82 7.55
N PHE A 334 -2.97 7.00 6.92
CA PHE A 334 -2.71 8.28 7.58
C PHE A 334 -3.88 9.22 7.35
N LEU A 335 -4.75 9.36 8.36
CA LEU A 335 -5.94 10.20 8.24
C LEU A 335 -5.76 11.50 9.03
N PRO A 336 -6.11 12.66 8.45
CA PRO A 336 -6.04 13.93 9.17
C PRO A 336 -7.01 13.95 10.35
N ASP A 337 -6.66 14.70 11.38
CA ASP A 337 -7.50 14.97 12.54
C ASP A 337 -8.33 16.25 12.30
N PRO A 338 -9.65 16.13 12.03
CA PRO A 338 -10.49 17.30 11.80
C PRO A 338 -10.84 18.07 13.07
N CYS A 339 -10.52 17.54 14.25
CA CYS A 339 -10.97 18.10 15.51
C CYS A 339 -9.98 19.09 16.14
N ARG A 340 -8.76 19.23 15.60
CA ARG A 340 -7.75 20.17 16.13
C ARG A 340 -6.78 20.69 15.07
N GLY A 341 -5.90 21.58 15.51
CA GLY A 341 -4.85 22.20 14.71
C GLY A 341 -5.37 22.96 13.50
N ALA A 342 -4.56 22.99 12.45
CA ALA A 342 -4.85 23.71 11.22
C ALA A 342 -6.15 23.24 10.54
N TYR A 343 -6.41 21.94 10.46
CA TYR A 343 -7.64 21.44 9.84
C TYR A 343 -8.87 22.07 10.51
N ARG A 344 -8.95 21.95 11.84
CA ARG A 344 -10.07 22.50 12.61
C ARG A 344 -10.19 24.01 12.44
N HIS A 345 -9.05 24.71 12.51
CA HIS A 345 -8.99 26.16 12.34
C HIS A 345 -9.58 26.61 11.00
N TYR A 346 -9.19 25.97 9.89
CA TYR A 346 -9.73 26.30 8.57
C TYR A 346 -11.24 26.03 8.49
N VAL A 347 -11.73 24.89 8.98
CA VAL A 347 -13.18 24.62 8.95
C VAL A 347 -13.95 25.64 9.79
N ASP A 348 -13.47 25.96 11.00
CA ASP A 348 -14.10 26.98 11.86
C ASP A 348 -14.16 28.34 11.17
N MET A 349 -13.07 28.79 10.52
CA MET A 349 -13.04 30.06 9.79
C MET A 349 -14.13 30.15 8.70
N TYR A 350 -14.35 29.06 7.95
CA TYR A 350 -15.37 29.04 6.89
C TYR A 350 -16.79 28.95 7.45
N ILE A 351 -16.98 28.33 8.62
CA ILE A 351 -18.26 28.36 9.34
C ILE A 351 -18.55 29.77 9.86
N GLU A 352 -17.56 30.42 10.49
CA GLU A 352 -17.69 31.77 11.06
C GLU A 352 -18.00 32.82 9.98
N ASN A 353 -17.44 32.65 8.79
CA ASN A 353 -17.72 33.51 7.63
C ASN A 353 -19.03 33.18 6.91
N GLY A 354 -19.82 32.21 7.39
CA GLY A 354 -21.08 31.80 6.79
C GLY A 354 -20.96 31.06 5.45
N GLN A 355 -19.76 30.55 5.13
CA GLN A 355 -19.49 29.80 3.89
C GLN A 355 -19.73 28.30 4.05
N LEU A 356 -19.75 27.79 5.29
CA LEU A 356 -20.09 26.40 5.62
C LEU A 356 -21.15 26.33 6.69
N ASN A 357 -22.02 25.32 6.60
CA ASN A 357 -22.92 24.94 7.66
C ASN A 357 -22.42 23.65 8.32
N LYS A 358 -22.45 23.61 9.66
CA LYS A 358 -22.05 22.45 10.46
C LYS A 358 -22.83 21.18 10.09
N ASP A 359 -24.11 21.33 9.75
CA ASP A 359 -24.98 20.18 9.42
C ASP A 359 -24.68 19.55 8.06
N ASP A 360 -24.00 20.28 7.18
CA ASP A 360 -23.61 19.83 5.84
C ASP A 360 -22.19 19.24 5.80
N LEU A 361 -21.45 19.31 6.90
CA LEU A 361 -20.08 18.77 6.98
C LEU A 361 -20.07 17.24 6.84
N PRO A 362 -19.02 16.65 6.26
CA PRO A 362 -18.80 15.19 6.27
C PRO A 362 -18.87 14.64 7.69
N GLU A 363 -19.40 13.41 7.85
CA GLU A 363 -19.67 12.81 9.16
C GLU A 363 -18.46 12.86 10.11
N HIS A 364 -17.26 12.54 9.61
CA HIS A 364 -16.05 12.52 10.42
C HIS A 364 -15.61 13.92 10.90
N VAL A 365 -15.96 14.98 10.17
CA VAL A 365 -15.70 16.37 10.55
C VAL A 365 -16.80 16.86 11.49
N ARG A 366 -18.06 16.58 11.17
CA ARG A 366 -19.23 16.93 11.98
C ARG A 366 -19.17 16.36 13.39
N ALA A 367 -18.65 15.13 13.53
CA ALA A 367 -18.47 14.47 14.81
C ALA A 367 -17.61 15.29 15.80
N CYS A 368 -16.70 16.16 15.32
CA CYS A 368 -15.92 17.05 16.17
C CYS A 368 -16.74 18.16 16.85
N TYR A 369 -17.92 18.49 16.31
CA TYR A 369 -18.80 19.54 16.84
C TYR A 369 -19.90 18.98 17.76
N GLN A 370 -20.19 17.68 17.65
CA GLN A 370 -21.22 17.01 18.46
C GLN A 370 -20.73 16.65 19.87
N ARG A 371 -19.41 16.53 20.08
CA ARG A 371 -18.80 16.13 21.36
C ARG A 371 -18.76 17.22 22.45
N VAL A 372 -19.44 18.35 22.28
CA VAL A 372 -19.44 19.47 23.26
C VAL A 372 -20.74 19.53 24.09
N ALA A 373 -21.66 18.58 23.93
CA ALA A 373 -22.83 18.45 24.81
C ALA A 373 -22.66 17.23 25.73
N GLY A 374 -21.98 17.41 26.85
CA GLY A 374 -21.79 16.36 27.87
C GLY A 374 -21.00 16.87 29.05
#